data_AF-A0A3L8P1T9-F1
#
_entry.id   AF-A0A3L8P1T9-F1
#
_cell.length_a   1.000
_cell.length_b   1.000
_cell.length_c   1.000
_cell.angle_alpha   90.00
_cell.angle_beta   90.00
_cell.angle_gamma   90.00
#
_symmetry.space_group_name_H-M   'P 1'
#
loop_
_entity.id
_entity.type
_entity.pdbx_description
1 polymer ?
#
loop_
_entity_poly.entity_id
_entity_poly.type
_entity_poly.pdbx_seq_one_letter_code
_entity_poly.pdbx_strand_id
1 'polypeptide(L)'
;MPNLGHDDRKALLQDIGKVESAAGVNGTLELASTMHPCTLSAARLDANPYLLNTVDGTVDLKDGSVRDPWPGDHLSKATVARFDPLARSEEFDRFLEQTQPDPQMRAFLARSLGSALLGVVRDHVLLIWFGRGANGKGTLRDAVAHALGEYAIEVPADLLLQSKHNPHRWAPAKA
;
A
#
# COMPACT_ATOMS: atom_id res chain seq x y z
N MET A 1 -42.87 9.21 11.04
CA MET A 1 -42.22 10.38 11.66
C MET A 1 -42.86 10.57 13.03
N PRO A 2 -42.08 10.69 14.13
CA PRO A 2 -42.66 10.96 15.44
C PRO A 2 -43.47 12.26 15.40
N ASN A 3 -44.62 12.29 16.06
CA ASN A 3 -45.49 13.46 16.13
C ASN A 3 -44.91 14.45 17.15
N LEU A 4 -43.97 15.28 16.70
CA LEU A 4 -43.31 16.30 17.52
C LEU A 4 -44.18 17.54 17.66
N GLY A 5 -44.22 18.12 18.87
CA GLY A 5 -44.91 19.38 19.14
C GLY A 5 -44.31 20.55 18.34
N HIS A 6 -45.05 21.65 18.23
CA HIS A 6 -44.62 22.84 17.49
C HIS A 6 -43.27 23.38 17.97
N ASP A 7 -43.07 23.43 19.28
CA ASP A 7 -41.84 23.95 19.89
C ASP A 7 -40.66 22.97 19.74
N ASP A 8 -40.92 21.66 19.82
CA ASP A 8 -39.92 20.62 19.57
C ASP A 8 -39.43 20.65 18.12
N ARG A 9 -40.33 20.90 17.16
CA ARG A 9 -39.98 21.05 15.74
C ARG A 9 -39.09 22.27 15.51
N LYS A 10 -39.39 23.39 16.19
CA LYS A 10 -38.59 24.62 16.09
C LYS A 10 -37.19 24.41 16.68
N ALA A 11 -37.09 23.75 17.84
CA ALA A 11 -35.82 23.40 18.47
C ALA A 11 -34.98 22.48 17.56
N LEU A 12 -35.60 21.45 16.99
CA LEU A 12 -34.92 20.53 16.07
C LEU A 12 -34.33 21.24 14.85
N LEU A 13 -35.09 22.15 14.21
CA LEU A 13 -34.60 22.92 13.06
C LEU A 13 -33.44 23.84 13.45
N GLN A 14 -33.47 24.41 14.66
CA GLN A 14 -32.39 25.24 15.17
C GLN A 14 -31.12 24.42 15.43
N ASP A 15 -31.26 23.19 15.93
CA ASP A 15 -30.12 22.30 16.15
C ASP A 15 -29.54 21.76 14.84
N ILE A 16 -30.37 21.43 13.85
CA ILE A 16 -29.91 21.10 12.49
C ILE A 16 -29.06 22.24 11.93
N GLY A 17 -29.53 23.48 12.02
CA GLY A 17 -28.77 24.65 11.54
C GLY A 17 -27.43 24.86 12.25
N LYS A 18 -27.30 24.46 13.52
CA LYS A 18 -26.00 24.50 14.23
C LYS A 18 -25.05 23.42 13.73
N VAL A 19 -25.54 22.20 13.52
CA VAL A 19 -24.72 21.08 13.04
C VAL A 19 -24.27 21.28 11.59
N GLU A 20 -25.09 21.91 10.76
CA GLU A 20 -24.78 22.24 9.35
C GLU A 20 -23.81 23.42 9.21
N SER A 21 -23.59 24.21 10.27
CA SER A 21 -22.60 25.29 10.25
C SER A 21 -21.18 24.72 10.17
N ALA A 22 -20.23 25.46 9.58
CA ALA A 22 -18.83 25.03 9.49
C ALA A 22 -18.23 24.67 10.86
N ALA A 23 -18.60 25.40 11.91
CA ALA A 23 -18.18 25.10 13.29
C ALA A 23 -18.80 23.80 13.82
N GLY A 24 -20.09 23.55 13.53
CA GLY A 24 -20.78 22.32 13.90
C GLY A 24 -20.22 21.08 13.19
N VAL A 25 -19.96 21.20 11.89
CA VAL A 25 -19.32 20.14 11.09
C VAL A 25 -17.93 19.81 11.65
N ASN A 26 -17.09 20.83 11.90
CA ASN A 26 -15.75 20.63 12.45
C ASN A 26 -15.78 19.99 13.84
N GLY A 27 -16.64 20.47 14.75
CA GLY A 27 -16.78 19.88 16.08
C GLY A 27 -17.28 18.43 16.05
N THR A 28 -18.15 18.10 15.10
CA THR A 28 -18.63 16.73 14.89
C THR A 28 -17.49 15.83 14.38
N LEU A 29 -16.69 16.30 13.42
CA LEU A 29 -15.53 15.56 12.92
C LEU A 29 -14.47 15.35 14.02
N GLU A 30 -14.22 16.37 14.84
CA GLU A 30 -13.29 16.29 15.98
C GLU A 30 -13.73 15.21 16.97
N LEU A 31 -14.99 15.25 17.43
CA LEU A 31 -15.54 14.21 18.31
C LEU A 31 -15.50 12.82 17.63
N ALA A 32 -15.96 12.71 16.39
CA ALA A 32 -15.96 11.46 15.64
C ALA A 32 -14.56 10.87 15.50
N SER A 33 -13.55 11.70 15.24
CA SER A 33 -12.14 11.29 15.13
C SER A 33 -11.56 10.70 16.40
N THR A 34 -12.22 10.83 17.55
CA THR A 34 -11.81 10.21 18.81
C THR A 34 -12.63 8.97 19.17
N MET A 35 -13.75 8.74 18.48
CA MET A 35 -14.67 7.63 18.75
C MET A 35 -14.28 6.37 17.96
N HIS A 36 -14.47 5.20 18.57
CA HIS A 36 -14.40 3.93 17.85
C HIS A 36 -15.69 3.76 17.02
N PRO A 37 -15.65 3.30 15.75
CA PRO A 37 -14.52 2.70 15.04
C PRO A 37 -13.69 3.67 14.17
N CYS A 38 -13.89 4.99 14.31
CA CYS A 38 -13.17 5.99 13.50
C CYS A 38 -11.69 6.16 13.88
N THR A 39 -11.27 5.56 15.00
CA THR A 39 -9.86 5.45 15.40
C THR A 39 -9.35 4.03 15.21
N LEU A 40 -8.15 3.90 14.65
CA LEU A 40 -7.43 2.65 14.52
C LEU A 40 -5.97 2.88 14.91
N SER A 41 -5.37 1.94 15.66
CA SER A 41 -3.93 2.02 15.94
C SER A 41 -3.13 1.77 14.67
N ALA A 42 -1.99 2.45 14.52
CA ALA A 42 -1.09 2.24 13.38
C ALA A 42 -0.66 0.77 13.25
N ALA A 43 -0.54 0.03 14.36
CA ALA A 43 -0.20 -1.39 14.37
C ALA A 43 -1.28 -2.31 13.78
N ARG A 44 -2.51 -1.82 13.60
CA ARG A 44 -3.60 -2.57 12.95
C ARG A 44 -3.70 -2.29 11.46
N LEU A 45 -3.12 -1.19 10.97
CA LEU A 45 -3.02 -0.92 9.54
C LEU A 45 -2.01 -1.90 8.92
N ASP A 46 -2.38 -2.50 7.79
CA ASP A 46 -1.54 -3.45 7.05
C ASP A 46 -0.99 -4.61 7.90
N ALA A 47 -1.74 -5.03 8.94
CA ALA A 47 -1.24 -5.97 9.94
C ALA A 47 -1.13 -7.42 9.46
N ASN A 48 -1.88 -7.81 8.42
CA ASN A 48 -1.82 -9.15 7.87
C ASN A 48 -0.80 -9.21 6.71
N PRO A 49 0.37 -9.85 6.88
CA PRO A 49 1.45 -9.82 5.91
C PRO A 49 1.18 -10.66 4.64
N TYR A 50 0.08 -11.41 4.60
CA TYR A 50 -0.31 -12.26 3.48
C TYR A 50 -1.38 -11.64 2.59
N LEU A 51 -1.89 -10.46 2.93
CA LEU A 51 -2.87 -9.76 2.10
C LEU A 51 -2.18 -8.73 1.23
N LEU A 52 -2.38 -8.85 -0.08
CA LEU A 52 -1.95 -7.85 -1.06
C LEU A 52 -3.20 -7.15 -1.60
N ASN A 53 -3.35 -5.86 -1.28
CA ASN A 53 -4.46 -5.07 -1.78
C ASN A 53 -4.19 -4.61 -3.22
N THR A 54 -5.17 -4.78 -4.10
CA THR A 54 -5.15 -4.35 -5.50
C THR A 54 -6.33 -3.42 -5.81
N VAL A 55 -6.34 -2.85 -7.01
CA VAL A 55 -7.36 -1.86 -7.43
C VAL A 55 -8.79 -2.38 -7.29
N ASP A 56 -9.02 -3.67 -7.51
CA ASP A 56 -10.33 -4.32 -7.60
C ASP A 56 -10.49 -5.52 -6.66
N GLY A 57 -9.53 -5.78 -5.78
CA GLY A 57 -9.56 -6.98 -4.95
C GLY A 57 -8.46 -7.04 -3.90
N THR A 58 -8.56 -8.04 -3.04
CA THR A 58 -7.49 -8.41 -2.12
C THR A 58 -7.05 -9.82 -2.44
N VAL A 59 -5.75 -9.99 -2.67
CA VAL A 59 -5.13 -11.29 -2.94
C VAL A 59 -4.61 -11.89 -1.64
N ASP A 60 -4.95 -13.14 -1.35
CA ASP A 60 -4.26 -13.93 -0.32
C ASP A 60 -3.02 -14.58 -0.94
N LEU A 61 -1.84 -14.15 -0.50
CA LEU A 61 -0.55 -14.60 -1.02
C LEU A 61 -0.24 -16.07 -0.68
N LYS A 62 -1.01 -16.73 0.18
CA LYS A 62 -0.80 -18.14 0.52
C LYS A 62 -1.27 -19.08 -0.58
N ASP A 63 -2.39 -18.76 -1.22
CA ASP A 63 -3.04 -19.60 -2.22
C ASP A 63 -3.32 -18.89 -3.55
N GLY A 64 -3.12 -17.58 -3.61
CA GLY A 64 -3.37 -16.75 -4.79
C GLY A 64 -4.86 -16.45 -5.02
N SER A 65 -5.73 -16.76 -4.06
CA SER A 65 -7.15 -16.45 -4.16
C SER A 65 -7.39 -14.94 -4.13
N VAL A 66 -8.39 -14.49 -4.88
CA VAL A 66 -8.80 -13.09 -4.96
C VAL A 66 -10.22 -12.97 -4.42
N ARG A 67 -10.43 -12.00 -3.55
CA ARG A 67 -11.76 -11.65 -3.05
C ARG A 67 -12.01 -10.15 -3.13
N ASP A 68 -13.26 -9.76 -3.00
CA ASP A 68 -13.64 -8.36 -2.90
C ASP A 68 -12.91 -7.67 -1.74
N PRO A 69 -12.55 -6.37 -1.89
CA PRO A 69 -11.94 -5.60 -0.82
C PRO A 69 -12.83 -5.57 0.41
N TRP A 70 -12.26 -5.80 1.59
CA TRP A 70 -13.00 -5.76 2.84
C TRP A 70 -12.40 -4.71 3.79
N PRO A 71 -13.18 -3.68 4.22
CA PRO A 71 -12.67 -2.65 5.11
C PRO A 71 -12.10 -3.16 6.46
N GLY A 72 -12.51 -4.36 6.87
CA GLY A 72 -12.00 -5.03 8.08
C GLY A 72 -10.56 -5.50 7.98
N ASP A 73 -9.98 -5.56 6.78
CA ASP A 73 -8.55 -5.89 6.59
C ASP A 73 -7.62 -4.75 6.97
N HIS A 74 -8.14 -3.52 7.04
CA HIS A 74 -7.38 -2.32 7.39
C HIS A 74 -6.14 -2.11 6.51
N LEU A 75 -6.23 -2.45 5.21
CA LEU A 75 -5.16 -2.26 4.25
C LEU A 75 -5.12 -0.78 3.84
N SER A 76 -3.96 -0.15 4.00
CA SER A 76 -3.75 1.28 3.71
C SER A 76 -3.03 1.51 2.38
N LYS A 77 -2.41 0.45 1.84
CA LYS A 77 -1.63 0.48 0.59
C LYS A 77 -2.35 -0.26 -0.52
N ALA A 78 -2.09 0.10 -1.77
CA ALA A 78 -2.56 -0.63 -2.94
C ALA A 78 -1.49 -0.75 -4.05
N THR A 79 -1.62 -1.79 -4.87
CA THR A 79 -0.94 -1.87 -6.18
C THR A 79 -1.60 -0.89 -7.17
N VAL A 80 -0.91 -0.58 -8.27
CA VAL A 80 -1.48 0.31 -9.32
C VAL A 80 -2.42 -0.42 -10.29
N ALA A 81 -2.38 -1.75 -10.29
CA ALA A 81 -3.13 -2.59 -11.23
C ALA A 81 -3.82 -3.75 -10.53
N ARG A 82 -4.89 -4.26 -11.16
CA ARG A 82 -5.55 -5.50 -10.73
C ARG A 82 -4.62 -6.70 -10.81
N PHE A 83 -4.87 -7.68 -9.96
CA PHE A 83 -4.19 -8.98 -10.08
C PHE A 83 -4.98 -9.89 -11.02
N ASP A 84 -4.28 -10.43 -12.02
CA ASP A 84 -4.80 -11.44 -12.93
C ASP A 84 -3.73 -12.53 -13.11
N PRO A 85 -3.95 -13.77 -12.62
CA PRO A 85 -2.96 -14.83 -12.71
C PRO A 85 -2.68 -15.28 -14.16
N LEU A 86 -3.58 -14.96 -15.08
CA LEU A 86 -3.46 -15.28 -16.51
C LEU A 86 -2.90 -14.12 -17.33
N ALA A 87 -2.66 -12.95 -16.72
CA ALA A 87 -2.08 -11.82 -17.42
C ALA A 87 -0.72 -12.18 -18.04
N ARG A 88 -0.54 -11.81 -19.31
CA ARG A 88 0.71 -11.99 -20.05
C ARG A 88 1.05 -10.70 -20.79
N SER A 89 2.34 -10.46 -21.01
CA SER A 89 2.85 -9.33 -21.78
C SER A 89 4.02 -9.80 -22.63
N GLU A 90 3.80 -9.89 -23.95
CA GLU A 90 4.83 -10.30 -24.90
C GLU A 90 6.07 -9.39 -24.85
N GLU A 91 5.87 -8.11 -24.58
CA GLU A 91 6.96 -7.15 -24.45
C GLU A 91 7.81 -7.42 -23.21
N PHE A 92 7.16 -7.68 -22.06
CA PHE A 92 7.85 -7.97 -20.81
C PHE A 92 8.56 -9.33 -20.87
N ASP A 93 7.91 -10.35 -21.44
CA ASP A 93 8.47 -11.68 -21.63
C ASP A 93 9.73 -11.62 -22.52
N ARG A 94 9.65 -10.89 -23.65
CA ARG A 94 10.79 -10.66 -24.54
C ARG A 94 11.93 -9.91 -23.84
N PHE A 95 11.60 -8.88 -23.05
CA PHE A 95 12.58 -8.15 -22.26
C PHE A 95 13.32 -9.08 -21.28
N LEU A 96 12.61 -9.94 -20.57
CA LEU A 96 13.21 -10.90 -19.64
C LEU A 96 14.10 -11.91 -20.36
N GLU A 97 13.66 -12.43 -21.51
CA GLU A 97 14.45 -13.36 -22.32
C GLU A 97 15.75 -12.75 -22.86
N GLN A 98 15.70 -11.49 -23.28
CA GLN A 98 16.87 -10.79 -23.79
C GLN A 98 17.86 -10.42 -22.67
N THR A 99 17.35 -9.94 -21.53
CA THR A 99 18.18 -9.46 -20.42
C THR A 99 18.66 -10.57 -19.50
N GLN A 100 17.91 -11.66 -19.39
CA GLN A 100 18.26 -12.88 -18.66
C GLN A 100 17.91 -14.14 -19.48
N PRO A 101 18.77 -14.54 -20.42
CA PRO A 101 18.53 -15.72 -21.25
C PRO A 101 18.37 -17.01 -20.45
N ASP A 102 19.08 -17.14 -19.32
CA ASP A 102 19.01 -18.30 -18.45
C ASP A 102 17.62 -18.43 -17.79
N PRO A 103 16.82 -19.46 -18.13
CA PRO A 103 15.50 -19.66 -17.54
C PRO A 103 15.55 -19.94 -16.03
N GLN A 104 16.63 -20.54 -15.51
CA GLN A 104 16.76 -20.79 -14.07
C GLN A 104 16.94 -19.48 -13.31
N MET A 105 17.72 -18.55 -13.85
CA MET A 105 17.89 -17.22 -13.28
C MET A 105 16.59 -16.41 -13.36
N ARG A 106 15.84 -16.47 -14.46
CA ARG A 106 14.51 -15.85 -14.55
C ARG A 106 13.54 -16.40 -13.49
N ALA A 107 13.51 -17.71 -13.31
CA ALA A 107 12.70 -18.34 -12.27
C ALA A 107 13.14 -17.93 -10.86
N PHE A 108 14.44 -17.77 -10.62
CA PHE A 108 14.95 -17.25 -9.36
C PHE A 108 14.52 -15.80 -9.12
N LEU A 109 14.64 -14.92 -10.12
CA LEU A 109 14.20 -13.53 -10.03
C LEU A 109 12.70 -13.45 -9.69
N ALA A 110 11.87 -14.23 -10.39
CA ALA A 110 10.43 -14.30 -10.11
C ALA A 110 10.12 -14.72 -8.66
N ARG A 111 10.77 -15.78 -8.15
CA ARG A 111 10.61 -16.21 -6.75
C ARG A 111 11.09 -15.15 -5.77
N SER A 112 12.18 -14.46 -6.10
CA SER A 112 12.78 -13.45 -5.24
C SER A 112 11.89 -12.21 -5.10
N LEU A 113 11.30 -11.75 -6.20
CA LEU A 113 10.33 -10.66 -6.22
C LEU A 113 9.02 -11.07 -5.53
N GLY A 114 8.52 -12.29 -5.79
CA GLY A 114 7.34 -12.81 -5.11
C GLY A 114 7.53 -12.93 -3.59
N SER A 115 8.72 -13.32 -3.14
CA SER A 115 9.04 -13.37 -1.71
C SER A 115 9.06 -11.97 -1.06
N ALA A 116 9.39 -10.93 -1.82
CA ALA A 116 9.41 -9.55 -1.34
C ALA A 116 7.99 -8.96 -1.14
N LEU A 117 6.94 -9.61 -1.66
CA LEU A 117 5.55 -9.19 -1.44
C LEU A 117 5.02 -9.50 -0.05
N LEU A 118 5.66 -10.46 0.65
CA LEU A 118 5.26 -10.79 2.01
C LEU A 118 5.60 -9.62 2.93
N GLY A 119 4.61 -9.15 3.69
CA GLY A 119 4.79 -8.11 4.73
C GLY A 119 5.57 -8.60 5.96
N VAL A 120 6.28 -9.71 5.86
CA VAL A 120 7.06 -10.33 6.93
C VAL A 120 8.39 -10.85 6.39
N VAL A 121 9.45 -10.68 7.17
CA VAL A 121 10.76 -11.25 6.84
C VAL A 121 10.72 -12.75 7.07
N ARG A 122 10.49 -13.52 6.01
CA ARG A 122 10.60 -14.98 6.03
C ARG A 122 12.04 -15.44 5.85
N ASP A 123 12.72 -14.83 4.87
CA ASP A 123 14.08 -15.15 4.49
C ASP A 123 14.99 -14.00 4.94
N HIS A 124 15.96 -14.27 5.82
CA HIS A 124 16.93 -13.27 6.28
C HIS A 124 18.01 -13.02 5.20
N VAL A 125 17.59 -12.49 4.05
CA VAL A 125 18.43 -12.30 2.87
C VAL A 125 18.29 -10.90 2.29
N LEU A 126 19.41 -10.33 1.84
CA LEU A 126 19.45 -9.11 1.04
C LEU A 126 19.94 -9.48 -0.36
N LEU A 127 19.13 -9.20 -1.38
CA LEU A 127 19.44 -9.52 -2.76
C LEU A 127 20.14 -8.34 -3.44
N ILE A 128 21.35 -8.59 -3.92
CA ILE A 128 22.16 -7.58 -4.61
C ILE A 128 22.28 -7.96 -6.07
N TRP A 129 21.63 -7.18 -6.95
CA TRP A 129 21.75 -7.36 -8.39
C TRP A 129 22.98 -6.62 -8.93
N PHE A 130 24.04 -7.35 -9.21
CA PHE A 130 25.30 -6.78 -9.71
C PHE A 130 25.48 -6.98 -11.23
N GLY A 131 26.60 -6.50 -11.76
CA GLY A 131 26.96 -6.61 -13.18
C GLY A 131 27.03 -5.25 -13.85
N ARG A 132 27.60 -5.23 -15.06
CA ARG A 132 27.81 -3.99 -15.83
C ARG A 132 26.48 -3.25 -16.10
N GLY A 133 26.57 -1.95 -16.36
CA GLY A 133 25.43 -1.12 -16.73
C GLY A 133 24.75 -1.63 -18.01
N ALA A 134 23.52 -1.15 -18.27
CA ALA A 134 22.72 -1.52 -19.45
C ALA A 134 22.23 -2.99 -19.54
N ASN A 135 22.22 -3.73 -18.43
CA ASN A 135 21.71 -5.12 -18.39
C ASN A 135 20.21 -5.23 -18.00
N GLY A 136 19.42 -4.17 -18.15
CA GLY A 136 17.98 -4.19 -17.83
C GLY A 136 17.61 -4.17 -16.34
N LYS A 137 18.57 -4.16 -15.40
CA LYS A 137 18.29 -4.14 -13.94
C LYS A 137 17.37 -2.99 -13.51
N GLY A 138 17.69 -1.77 -13.96
CA GLY A 138 16.90 -0.58 -13.67
C GLY A 138 15.50 -0.69 -14.25
N THR A 139 15.40 -1.10 -15.53
CA THR A 139 14.10 -1.31 -16.20
C THR A 139 13.23 -2.33 -15.48
N LEU A 140 13.79 -3.48 -15.06
CA LEU A 140 13.05 -4.49 -14.29
C LEU A 140 12.61 -3.93 -12.92
N ARG A 141 13.51 -3.25 -12.20
CA ARG A 141 13.19 -2.60 -10.93
C ARG A 141 12.04 -1.63 -11.10
N ASP A 142 12.10 -0.76 -12.11
CA ASP A 142 11.12 0.31 -12.33
C ASP A 142 9.76 -0.26 -12.73
N ALA A 143 9.73 -1.28 -13.59
CA ALA A 143 8.51 -1.97 -13.99
C ALA A 143 7.81 -2.63 -12.80
N VAL A 144 8.57 -3.35 -11.97
CA VAL A 144 8.03 -4.01 -10.77
C VAL A 144 7.60 -2.99 -9.73
N ALA A 145 8.43 -1.99 -9.44
CA ALA A 145 8.08 -0.94 -8.48
C ALA A 145 6.81 -0.19 -8.91
N HIS A 146 6.67 0.10 -10.20
CA HIS A 146 5.46 0.69 -10.74
C HIS A 146 4.24 -0.22 -10.53
N ALA A 147 4.33 -1.50 -10.90
CA ALA A 147 3.23 -2.46 -10.73
C ALA A 147 2.79 -2.62 -9.26
N LEU A 148 3.75 -2.61 -8.33
CA LEU A 148 3.50 -2.76 -6.89
C LEU A 148 3.01 -1.48 -6.21
N GLY A 149 3.14 -0.31 -6.84
CA GLY A 149 2.65 0.95 -6.29
C GLY A 149 3.20 1.23 -4.89
N GLU A 150 2.30 1.41 -3.93
CA GLU A 150 2.64 1.81 -2.55
C GLU A 150 3.37 0.72 -1.76
N TYR A 151 3.43 -0.51 -2.28
CA TYR A 151 4.21 -1.59 -1.69
C TYR A 151 5.70 -1.53 -2.05
N ALA A 152 6.10 -0.75 -3.06
CA ALA A 152 7.50 -0.56 -3.43
C ALA A 152 8.05 0.76 -2.87
N ILE A 153 9.22 0.70 -2.22
CA ILE A 153 9.91 1.88 -1.70
C ILE A 153 11.33 1.94 -2.24
N GLU A 154 11.77 3.15 -2.60
CA GLU A 154 13.17 3.42 -2.92
C GLU A 154 13.87 3.96 -1.66
N VAL A 155 14.98 3.32 -1.29
CA VAL A 155 15.75 3.67 -0.10
C VAL A 155 17.08 4.27 -0.54
N PRO A 156 17.51 5.42 0.03
CA PRO A 156 18.80 6.02 -0.31
C PRO A 156 19.94 5.09 0.05
N ALA A 157 20.95 5.01 -0.82
CA ALA A 157 22.12 4.15 -0.63
C ALA A 157 22.85 4.40 0.70
N ASP A 158 22.85 5.65 1.17
CA ASP A 158 23.45 6.06 2.44
C ASP A 158 22.84 5.38 3.66
N LEU A 159 21.59 4.87 3.58
CA LEU A 159 21.00 4.09 4.67
C LEU A 159 21.76 2.78 4.94
N LEU A 160 22.37 2.20 3.90
CA LEU A 160 23.15 0.97 3.99
C LEU A 160 24.63 1.23 4.26
N LEU A 161 25.09 2.46 4.07
CA LEU A 161 26.49 2.84 4.23
C LEU A 161 26.71 3.50 5.58
N GLN A 162 27.69 3.02 6.34
CA GLN A 162 28.05 3.62 7.61
C GLN A 162 28.65 5.01 7.37
N SER A 163 27.91 6.07 7.72
CA SER A 163 28.42 7.43 7.63
C SER A 163 29.41 7.70 8.79
N LYS A 164 30.56 8.31 8.50
CA LYS A 164 31.50 8.78 9.54
C LYS A 164 31.08 10.12 10.16
N HIS A 165 30.03 10.75 9.64
CA HIS A 165 29.48 12.03 10.12
C HIS A 165 27.95 11.98 9.98
N ASN A 166 27.23 12.05 11.10
CA ASN A 166 25.77 11.99 11.14
C ASN A 166 25.18 13.38 11.40
N PRO A 167 24.83 14.18 10.38
CA PRO A 167 23.81 15.20 10.56
C PRO A 167 22.45 14.52 10.41
N HIS A 168 21.72 14.39 11.52
CA HIS A 168 20.32 13.96 11.54
C HIS A 168 19.51 14.60 10.40
N ARG A 169 19.13 13.80 9.39
CA ARG A 169 18.19 14.20 8.34
C ARG A 169 17.24 13.06 8.02
N TRP A 170 16.26 12.90 8.89
CA TRP A 170 14.95 12.39 8.51
C TRP A 170 13.92 13.43 8.94
N ALA A 171 13.34 14.13 7.97
CA ALA A 171 12.10 14.87 8.13
C ALA A 171 11.23 14.47 6.92
N PRO A 172 10.11 13.75 7.13
CA PRO A 172 9.18 13.52 6.04
C PRO A 172 8.62 14.88 5.59
N ALA A 173 8.50 15.07 4.28
CA ALA A 173 7.94 16.28 3.69
C ALA A 173 6.55 16.55 4.29
N LYS A 174 6.35 17.76 4.81
CA LYS A 174 5.03 18.21 5.24
C LYS A 174 4.12 18.32 4.01
N ALA A 175 2.91 17.77 4.14
CA ALA A 175 1.77 18.06 3.28
C ALA A 175 1.40 19.55 3.33
#